data_AF-A0A4C1YWB0-F1
#
_entry.id   AF-A0A4C1YWB0-F1
#
_cell.length_a   1.000
_cell.length_b   1.000
_cell.length_c   1.000
_cell.angle_alpha   90.00
_cell.angle_beta   90.00
_cell.angle_gamma   90.00
#
_symmetry.space_group_name_H-M   'P 1'
#
loop_
_entity.id
_entity.type
_entity.pdbx_description
1 polymer ?
#
loop_
_entity_poly.entity_id
_entity_poly.type
_entity_poly.pdbx_seq_one_letter_code
_entity_poly.pdbx_strand_id
1 'polypeptide(L)'
;MDIADTLSCTPDHPRRVEGDDDSVPVPRREYKIYRPANAPSAAKRYDGYEHYLISDDIKAPRTCRMENCESRSKIKCEKCDVYLCLSRDKDCFKSYHIGSV
;
A
#
# COMPACT_ATOMS: atom_id res chain seq x y z
N MET A 1 -42.37 -21.16 -3.76
CA MET A 1 -41.59 -20.23 -2.92
C MET A 1 -40.15 -20.57 -3.23
N ASP A 2 -39.67 -19.93 -4.28
CA ASP A 2 -38.51 -20.36 -5.05
C ASP A 2 -37.26 -19.64 -4.53
N ILE A 3 -36.17 -20.39 -4.41
CA ILE A 3 -34.92 -19.96 -3.76
C ILE A 3 -34.31 -18.72 -4.45
N ALA A 4 -34.69 -18.46 -5.71
CA ALA A 4 -34.22 -17.33 -6.52
C ALA A 4 -34.58 -15.94 -5.97
N ASP A 5 -35.65 -15.80 -5.16
CA ASP A 5 -36.06 -14.51 -4.61
C ASP A 5 -35.12 -13.99 -3.50
N THR A 6 -34.27 -14.85 -2.93
CA THR A 6 -33.37 -14.47 -1.83
C THR A 6 -32.04 -13.83 -2.28
N LEU A 7 -31.75 -13.82 -3.58
CA LEU A 7 -30.49 -13.27 -4.13
C LEU A 7 -30.61 -11.83 -4.67
N SER A 8 -31.80 -11.23 -4.65
CA SER A 8 -32.03 -9.86 -5.16
C SER A 8 -31.82 -8.74 -4.14
N CYS A 9 -31.39 -9.06 -2.91
CA CYS A 9 -31.07 -8.05 -1.90
C CYS A 9 -29.64 -7.51 -2.09
N THR A 10 -29.33 -6.94 -3.25
CA THR A 10 -28.23 -5.97 -3.31
C THR A 10 -28.70 -4.70 -2.60
N PRO A 11 -27.94 -4.16 -1.63
CA PRO A 11 -28.32 -2.89 -1.03
C PRO A 11 -28.36 -1.82 -2.13
N ASP A 12 -29.53 -1.22 -2.32
CA ASP A 12 -29.73 -0.07 -3.21
C ASP A 12 -28.87 1.07 -2.68
N HIS A 13 -27.64 1.18 -3.18
CA HIS A 13 -26.84 2.36 -2.93
C HIS A 13 -27.49 3.47 -3.72
N PRO A 14 -28.08 4.50 -3.07
CA PRO A 14 -28.74 5.56 -3.80
C PRO A 14 -27.75 6.13 -4.82
N ARG A 15 -28.16 6.15 -6.09
CA ARG A 15 -27.43 6.88 -7.13
C ARG A 15 -27.34 8.33 -6.66
N ARG A 16 -26.13 8.88 -6.65
CA ARG A 16 -25.87 10.29 -6.33
C ARG A 16 -26.79 11.14 -7.20
N VAL A 17 -27.79 11.76 -6.57
CA VAL A 17 -28.66 12.73 -7.24
C VAL A 17 -27.79 13.97 -7.47
N GLU A 18 -27.53 14.31 -8.72
CA GLU A 18 -26.89 15.58 -9.06
C GLU A 18 -27.94 16.66 -8.89
N GLY A 19 -27.81 17.43 -7.81
CA GLY A 19 -28.73 18.48 -7.41
C GLY A 19 -27.99 19.64 -6.76
N ASP A 20 -28.00 20.75 -7.49
CA ASP A 20 -27.87 22.15 -7.12
C ASP A 20 -26.56 22.68 -6.49
N ASP A 21 -26.11 23.78 -7.09
CA ASP A 21 -24.90 24.55 -6.86
C ASP A 21 -24.94 25.31 -5.52
N ASP A 22 -24.54 24.66 -4.42
CA ASP A 22 -24.04 25.36 -3.23
C ASP A 22 -22.69 24.76 -2.85
N SER A 23 -21.63 25.33 -3.42
CA SER A 23 -20.25 24.92 -3.19
C SER A 23 -19.82 25.27 -1.76
N VAL A 24 -20.24 24.45 -0.79
CA VAL A 24 -19.64 24.46 0.55
C VAL A 24 -18.14 24.12 0.36
N PRO A 25 -17.21 25.00 0.76
CA PRO A 25 -15.79 24.68 0.65
C PRO A 25 -15.49 23.55 1.63
N VAL A 26 -15.46 22.31 1.12
CA VAL A 26 -15.01 21.15 1.88
C VAL A 26 -13.61 21.47 2.40
N PRO A 27 -13.38 21.50 3.72
CA PRO A 27 -12.06 21.80 4.25
C PRO A 27 -11.10 20.73 3.71
N ARG A 28 -10.17 21.17 2.87
CA ARG A 28 -9.17 20.31 2.26
C ARG A 28 -8.34 19.76 3.41
N ARG A 29 -8.63 18.53 3.83
CA ARG A 29 -7.86 17.86 4.89
C ARG A 29 -6.41 17.92 4.43
N GLU A 30 -5.55 18.54 5.23
CA GLU A 30 -4.13 18.64 4.93
C GLU A 30 -3.50 17.25 5.14
N TYR A 31 -3.76 16.33 4.20
CA TYR A 31 -3.05 15.06 4.18
C TYR A 31 -1.63 15.36 3.73
N LYS A 32 -0.66 15.23 4.64
CA LYS A 32 0.75 15.19 4.28
C LYS A 32 0.95 14.11 3.22
N ILE A 33 1.22 14.54 1.99
CA ILE A 33 1.50 13.63 0.88
C ILE A 33 2.79 12.90 1.23
N TYR A 34 2.70 11.59 1.41
CA TYR A 34 3.87 10.77 1.66
C TYR A 34 4.77 10.79 0.42
N ARG A 35 5.98 11.31 0.62
CA ARG A 35 7.07 11.20 -0.34
C ARG A 35 7.90 9.99 0.10
N PRO A 36 8.04 8.92 -0.70
CA PRO A 36 8.94 7.84 -0.36
C PRO A 36 10.36 8.39 -0.22
N ALA A 37 11.13 7.82 0.72
CA ALA A 37 12.54 8.15 0.87
C ALA A 37 13.30 7.94 -0.45
N ASN A 38 14.38 8.70 -0.62
CA ASN A 38 15.28 8.48 -1.75
C ASN A 38 15.72 7.01 -1.77
N ALA A 39 15.77 6.42 -2.97
CA ALA A 39 16.17 5.04 -3.09
C ALA A 39 17.57 4.85 -2.47
N PRO A 40 17.78 3.82 -1.64
CA PRO A 40 19.09 3.54 -1.05
C PRO A 40 20.11 3.27 -2.17
N SER A 41 21.39 3.60 -1.92
CA SER A 41 22.47 3.27 -2.84
C SER A 41 22.55 1.75 -3.05
N ALA A 42 22.99 1.32 -4.24
CA ALA A 42 23.13 -0.10 -4.55
C ALA A 42 24.03 -0.82 -3.53
N ALA A 43 25.14 -0.20 -3.13
CA ALA A 43 26.03 -0.73 -2.10
C ALA A 43 25.28 -0.98 -0.77
N LYS A 44 24.44 -0.04 -0.32
CA LYS A 44 23.66 -0.20 0.91
C LYS A 44 22.54 -1.23 0.76
N ARG A 45 21.96 -1.35 -0.44
CA ARG A 45 20.87 -2.30 -0.74
C ARG A 45 21.36 -3.76 -0.74
N TYR A 46 22.53 -4.01 -1.33
CA TYR A 46 23.12 -5.34 -1.53
C TYR A 46 24.23 -5.67 -0.52
N ASP A 47 24.32 -4.93 0.57
CA ASP A 47 25.34 -5.11 1.61
C ASP A 47 25.24 -6.47 2.32
N GLY A 48 24.05 -7.10 2.30
CA GLY A 48 23.83 -8.45 2.83
C GLY A 48 23.70 -8.53 4.35
N TYR A 49 23.99 -7.45 5.08
CA TYR A 49 23.95 -7.39 6.55
C TYR A 49 23.02 -6.30 7.07
N GLU A 50 22.44 -6.53 8.26
CA GLU A 50 21.66 -5.54 9.03
C GLU A 50 20.39 -5.02 8.33
N HIS A 51 19.76 -5.84 7.50
CA HIS A 51 18.45 -5.55 6.93
C HIS A 51 17.36 -6.19 7.79
N TYR A 52 16.86 -5.44 8.77
CA TYR A 52 15.74 -5.87 9.61
C TYR A 52 14.41 -5.36 9.06
N LEU A 53 13.39 -6.21 9.17
CA LEU A 53 12.02 -5.91 8.76
C LEU A 53 11.23 -5.48 9.98
N ILE A 54 10.70 -4.25 9.90
CA ILE A 54 9.93 -3.63 10.97
C ILE A 54 8.51 -3.38 10.47
N SER A 55 7.52 -3.75 11.28
CA SER A 55 6.13 -3.37 11.08
C SER A 55 5.91 -1.92 11.50
N ASP A 56 5.57 -1.05 10.55
CA ASP A 56 5.25 0.34 10.81
C ASP A 56 3.74 0.49 11.08
N ASP A 57 3.36 1.23 12.13
CA ASP A 57 1.96 1.45 12.53
C ASP A 57 1.30 2.57 11.70
N ILE A 58 1.40 2.47 10.38
CA ILE A 58 0.78 3.42 9.46
C ILE A 58 -0.68 3.06 9.18
N LYS A 59 -1.54 4.08 9.20
CA LYS A 59 -2.97 3.97 8.85
C LYS A 59 -3.17 3.41 7.44
N ALA A 60 -2.41 3.90 6.47
CA ALA A 60 -2.49 3.48 5.08
C ALA A 60 -1.17 2.81 4.66
N PRO A 61 -1.19 1.57 4.14
CA PRO A 61 0.01 0.88 3.69
C PRO A 61 0.68 1.62 2.52
N ARG A 62 2.01 1.56 2.44
CA ARG A 62 2.80 2.19 1.37
C ARG A 62 3.06 1.22 0.24
N THR A 63 3.34 1.75 -0.94
CA THR A 63 3.67 0.93 -2.11
C THR A 63 5.02 0.24 -1.94
N CYS A 64 5.09 -1.01 -2.37
CA CYS A 64 6.32 -1.77 -2.44
C CYS A 64 7.31 -1.08 -3.39
N ARG A 65 8.60 -1.05 -3.02
CA ARG A 65 9.64 -0.44 -3.86
C ARG A 65 10.35 -1.42 -4.80
N MET A 66 9.94 -2.68 -4.79
CA MET A 66 10.47 -3.72 -5.67
C MET A 66 10.07 -3.46 -7.13
N GLU A 67 11.00 -3.70 -8.05
CA GLU A 67 10.73 -3.69 -9.48
C GLU A 67 9.69 -4.77 -9.82
N ASN A 68 8.62 -4.39 -10.52
CA ASN A 68 7.47 -5.27 -10.83
C ASN A 68 6.56 -5.64 -9.65
N CYS A 69 6.58 -4.87 -8.55
CA CYS A 69 5.63 -5.05 -7.45
C CYS A 69 4.78 -3.80 -7.21
N GLU A 70 3.47 -3.91 -7.44
CA GLU A 70 2.49 -2.84 -7.20
C GLU A 70 1.74 -3.00 -5.88
N SER A 71 2.12 -4.00 -5.09
CA SER A 71 1.48 -4.32 -3.82
C SER A 71 1.77 -3.23 -2.77
N ARG A 72 0.94 -3.17 -1.74
CA ARG A 72 1.12 -2.26 -0.61
C ARG A 72 1.51 -3.03 0.65
N SER A 73 2.42 -2.48 1.44
CA SER A 73 2.94 -3.08 2.66
C SER A 73 2.99 -2.06 3.80
N LYS A 74 2.86 -2.56 5.03
CA LYS A 74 3.15 -1.80 6.26
C LYS A 74 4.53 -2.11 6.82
N ILE A 75 5.25 -3.04 6.20
CA ILE A 75 6.56 -3.48 6.64
C ILE A 75 7.62 -2.69 5.86
N LYS A 76 8.61 -2.19 6.58
CA LYS A 76 9.76 -1.49 6.01
C LYS A 76 11.07 -2.12 6.45
N CYS A 77 12.12 -1.89 5.66
CA CYS A 77 13.50 -2.17 6.06
C CYS A 77 13.99 -1.03 6.96
N GLU A 78 14.52 -1.34 8.15
CA GLU A 78 15.08 -0.36 9.08
C GLU A 78 16.22 0.45 8.46
N LYS A 79 17.17 -0.26 7.85
CA LYS A 79 18.40 0.32 7.29
C LYS A 79 18.12 1.14 6.03
N CYS A 80 17.28 0.62 5.14
CA CYS A 80 17.01 1.24 3.83
C CYS A 80 15.83 2.21 3.83
N ASP A 81 15.00 2.20 4.87
CA ASP A 81 13.75 2.97 4.98
C ASP A 81 12.82 2.83 3.76
N VAL A 82 12.78 1.61 3.21
CA VAL A 82 11.93 1.24 2.07
C VAL A 82 10.87 0.25 2.49
N TYR A 83 9.66 0.42 1.95
CA TYR A 83 8.55 -0.51 2.18
C TYR A 83 8.62 -1.66 1.19
N LEU A 84 8.60 -2.88 1.71
CA LEU A 84 8.71 -4.11 0.93
C LEU A 84 7.65 -5.09 1.40
N CYS A 85 7.11 -5.85 0.45
CA CYS A 85 6.14 -6.89 0.74
C CYS A 85 6.85 -8.12 1.32
N LEU A 86 6.23 -8.68 2.35
CA LEU A 86 6.56 -9.99 2.90
C LEU A 86 5.25 -10.78 2.99
N SER A 87 4.99 -11.59 1.97
CA SER A 87 3.82 -12.47 1.88
C SER A 87 4.29 -13.90 1.66
N ARG A 88 3.40 -14.89 1.88
CA ARG A 88 3.72 -16.31 1.66
C ARG A 88 4.19 -16.60 0.23
N ASP A 89 3.54 -15.97 -0.76
CA ASP A 89 3.81 -16.21 -2.18
C ASP A 89 4.86 -15.26 -2.77
N LYS A 90 5.11 -14.12 -2.11
CA LYS A 90 5.97 -13.05 -2.64
C LYS A 90 6.81 -12.45 -1.51
N ASP A 91 8.11 -12.74 -1.56
CA ASP A 91 9.11 -12.17 -0.66
C ASP A 91 9.92 -11.09 -1.38
N CYS A 92 9.33 -9.91 -1.49
CA CYS A 92 10.02 -8.77 -2.09
C CYS A 92 11.18 -8.29 -1.21
N PHE A 93 11.16 -8.56 0.10
CA PHE A 93 12.25 -8.17 0.99
C PHE A 93 13.53 -8.89 0.60
N LYS A 94 13.47 -10.21 0.50
CA LYS A 94 14.63 -11.03 0.15
C LYS A 94 15.15 -10.73 -1.26
N SER A 95 14.27 -10.71 -2.26
CA SER A 95 14.67 -10.38 -3.64
C SER A 95 15.27 -8.98 -3.75
N TYR A 96 14.87 -8.02 -2.89
CA TYR A 96 15.38 -6.65 -2.97
C TYR A 96 16.84 -6.58 -2.52
N HIS A 97 17.19 -7.32 -1.46
CA HIS A 97 18.49 -7.22 -0.80
C HIS A 97 19.51 -8.25 -1.27
N ILE A 98 19.06 -9.46 -1.62
CA ILE A 98 19.96 -10.57 -1.98
C ILE A 98 20.12 -10.69 -3.50
N GLY A 99 19.17 -10.14 -4.26
CA GLY A 99 19.00 -10.47 -5.67
C GLY A 99 18.39 -11.87 -5.81
N SER A 100 17.41 -12.02 -6.71
CA SER A 100 17.03 -13.36 -7.16
C SER A 100 18.19 -13.89 -8.00
N VAL A 101 18.85 -14.94 -7.51
CA VAL A 101 19.66 -15.85 -8.34
C VAL A 101 18.75 -16.51 -9.38
#